data_AF-A0A2K4YJM0-F1
#
_entry.id   AF-A0A2K4YJM0-F1
#
_cell.length_a   1.000
_cell.length_b   1.000
_cell.length_c   1.000
_cell.angle_alpha   90.00
_cell.angle_beta   90.00
_cell.angle_gamma   90.00
#
_symmetry.space_group_name_H-M   'P 1'
#
loop_
_entity.id
_entity.type
_entity.pdbx_description
1 polymer ?
#
loop_
_entity_poly.entity_id
_entity_poly.type
_entity_poly.pdbx_seq_one_letter_code
_entity_poly.pdbx_strand_id
1 'polypeptide(L)'
;MLVATSQLAPPATLHPSGVWFFNWVIPIAGSIFIVLAIADVIRRRRLTWGFLFLFNSLAVYWMETIGDWGQMLFYSPAFAQHHLLEWLPIKTPNDPLFMPFAYAVYWGVHAILVLWLSQWVSTRFGWSMLKSMLVLAIPVNYVWDFVVEGTATAMGWWTYDPGIGPVLQWGNGGRITLLWTIGIMCVWPNLIAYWAGKPPIRGLNHFERFCRLDRFTVPRTGSHPTGRTESRGGTALAARQAVLTKRQEFDGYLNYDVVIPRWRFELMRLGAWFIVFQVTFFVFLIIPLVVLRTMTGADSPFVP
;
A
#
# COMPACT_ATOMS: atom_id res chain seq x y z
N MET A 1 -36.43 28.43 7.16
CA MET A 1 -35.36 29.45 7.16
C MET A 1 -34.08 28.71 6.79
N LEU A 2 -33.73 28.72 5.49
CA LEU A 2 -32.51 28.10 4.95
C LEU A 2 -31.35 29.06 5.27
N VAL A 3 -30.66 28.81 6.38
CA VAL A 3 -29.38 29.46 6.65
C VAL A 3 -28.39 28.88 5.66
N ALA A 4 -27.81 29.74 4.83
CA ALA A 4 -26.68 29.39 3.99
C ALA A 4 -25.57 28.82 4.87
N THR A 5 -25.31 27.53 4.78
CA THR A 5 -24.12 26.89 5.31
C THR A 5 -22.92 27.43 4.54
N SER A 6 -22.41 28.59 4.96
CA SER A 6 -20.99 28.87 4.80
C SER A 6 -20.27 27.66 5.39
N GLN A 7 -19.69 26.82 4.53
CA GLN A 7 -19.11 25.53 4.90
C GLN A 7 -18.21 25.73 6.12
N LEU A 8 -18.63 25.20 7.26
CA LEU A 8 -17.86 25.23 8.48
C LEU A 8 -16.60 24.40 8.19
N ALA A 9 -15.44 25.04 8.16
CA ALA A 9 -14.16 24.37 7.94
C ALA A 9 -13.19 24.76 9.07
N PRO A 10 -12.34 23.83 9.53
CA PRO A 10 -11.31 24.16 10.51
C PRO A 10 -10.41 25.30 9.98
N PRO A 11 -10.12 26.35 10.77
CA PRO A 11 -9.29 27.47 10.34
C PRO A 11 -7.92 27.04 9.79
N ALA A 12 -7.35 25.97 10.36
CA ALA A 12 -6.07 25.39 9.94
C ALA A 12 -6.05 24.92 8.47
N THR A 13 -7.21 24.64 7.89
CA THR A 13 -7.34 24.08 6.53
C THR A 13 -7.82 25.09 5.48
N LEU A 14 -8.06 26.35 5.85
CA LEU A 14 -8.55 27.38 4.93
C LEU A 14 -7.46 27.94 4.01
N HIS A 15 -6.22 28.01 4.50
CA HIS A 15 -5.09 28.58 3.77
C HIS A 15 -3.89 27.63 3.75
N PRO A 16 -4.04 26.40 3.20
CA PRO A 16 -2.96 25.45 3.11
C PRO A 16 -1.81 25.97 2.24
N SER A 17 -0.59 25.68 2.66
CA SER A 17 0.61 25.94 1.87
C SER A 17 0.85 24.80 0.87
N GLY A 18 1.44 25.07 -0.30
CA GLY A 18 1.95 24.00 -1.17
C GLY A 18 0.92 23.01 -1.77
N VAL A 19 -0.37 23.37 -1.86
CA VAL A 19 -1.46 22.53 -2.39
C VAL A 19 -1.16 21.90 -3.76
N TRP A 20 -0.37 22.60 -4.59
CA TRP A 20 0.05 22.13 -5.91
C TRP A 20 0.76 20.77 -5.87
N PHE A 21 1.41 20.43 -4.76
CA PHE A 21 2.08 19.14 -4.59
C PHE A 21 1.07 17.98 -4.69
N PHE A 22 -0.02 18.08 -3.94
CA PHE A 22 -1.06 17.05 -3.92
C PHE A 22 -2.00 17.13 -5.13
N ASN A 23 -2.30 18.33 -5.65
CA ASN A 23 -3.15 18.45 -6.83
C ASN A 23 -2.46 18.04 -8.15
N TRP A 24 -1.13 18.15 -8.24
CA TRP A 24 -0.40 17.92 -9.49
C TRP A 24 0.70 16.87 -9.36
N VAL A 25 1.64 17.03 -8.43
CA VAL A 25 2.81 16.15 -8.34
C VAL A 25 2.40 14.71 -8.03
N ILE A 26 1.55 14.52 -7.02
CA ILE A 26 1.11 13.18 -6.59
C ILE A 26 0.33 12.46 -7.71
N PRO A 27 -0.69 13.07 -8.36
CA PRO A 27 -1.35 12.45 -9.51
C PRO A 27 -0.42 12.11 -10.67
N ILE A 28 0.52 13.00 -11.02
CA ILE A 28 1.49 12.75 -12.10
C ILE A 28 2.43 11.59 -11.74
N ALA A 29 3.03 11.63 -10.55
CA ALA A 29 3.95 10.59 -10.08
C ALA A 29 3.24 9.24 -9.95
N GLY A 30 2.06 9.21 -9.35
CA GLY A 30 1.23 8.00 -9.23
C GLY A 30 0.85 7.43 -10.60
N SER A 31 0.49 8.30 -11.56
CA SER A 31 0.20 7.87 -12.94
C SER A 31 1.42 7.23 -13.62
N ILE A 32 2.62 7.77 -13.41
CA ILE A 32 3.86 7.18 -13.91
C ILE A 32 4.08 5.77 -13.33
N PHE A 33 3.91 5.60 -12.01
CA PHE A 33 4.00 4.27 -11.38
C PHE A 33 3.00 3.27 -11.96
N ILE A 34 1.75 3.70 -12.18
CA ILE A 34 0.70 2.88 -12.78
C ILE A 34 1.08 2.45 -14.20
N VAL A 35 1.51 3.39 -15.05
CA VAL A 35 1.93 3.10 -16.43
C VAL A 35 3.12 2.14 -16.45
N LEU A 36 4.12 2.35 -15.59
CA LEU A 36 5.28 1.48 -15.49
C LEU A 36 4.90 0.06 -15.04
N ALA A 37 3.99 -0.08 -14.08
CA ALA A 37 3.49 -1.38 -13.63
C ALA A 37 2.70 -2.10 -14.74
N ILE A 38 1.85 -1.38 -15.48
CA ILE A 38 1.12 -1.94 -16.64
C ILE A 38 2.10 -2.36 -17.74
N ALA A 39 3.10 -1.54 -18.05
CA ALA A 39 4.13 -1.86 -19.03
C ALA A 39 4.93 -3.11 -18.62
N ASP A 40 5.25 -3.27 -17.33
CA ASP A 40 5.91 -4.46 -16.78
C ASP A 40 5.03 -5.72 -16.93
N VAL A 41 3.72 -5.61 -16.67
CA VAL A 41 2.74 -6.69 -16.89
C VAL A 41 2.67 -7.10 -18.35
N ILE A 42 2.57 -6.14 -19.27
CA ILE A 42 2.52 -6.40 -20.72
C ILE A 42 3.82 -7.07 -21.18
N ARG A 43 4.97 -6.53 -20.77
CA ARG A 43 6.29 -7.05 -21.12
C ARG A 43 6.51 -8.47 -20.63
N ARG A 44 6.04 -8.80 -19.43
CA ARG A 44 6.19 -10.13 -18.81
C ARG A 44 5.02 -11.07 -19.11
N ARG A 45 3.95 -10.57 -19.75
CA ARG A 45 2.68 -11.26 -20.01
C ARG A 45 2.11 -11.94 -18.75
N ARG A 46 2.21 -11.26 -17.62
CA ARG A 46 1.83 -11.78 -16.30
C ARG A 46 1.51 -10.63 -15.34
N LEU A 47 0.56 -10.82 -14.42
CA LEU A 47 0.37 -9.91 -13.29
C LEU A 47 1.55 -10.04 -12.33
N THR A 48 2.46 -9.07 -12.37
CA THR A 48 3.65 -9.07 -11.53
C THR A 48 3.32 -8.77 -10.09
N TRP A 49 4.22 -9.14 -9.18
CA TRP A 49 4.08 -8.81 -7.77
C TRP A 49 3.88 -7.31 -7.57
N GLY A 50 4.67 -6.47 -8.25
CA GLY A 50 4.56 -5.02 -8.17
C GLY A 50 3.20 -4.51 -8.66
N PHE A 51 2.69 -5.05 -9.76
CA PHE A 51 1.35 -4.71 -10.24
C PHE A 51 0.25 -5.16 -9.27
N LEU A 52 0.31 -6.40 -8.78
CA LEU A 52 -0.68 -6.91 -7.83
C LEU A 52 -0.69 -6.08 -6.55
N PHE A 53 0.48 -5.72 -6.02
CA PHE A 53 0.56 -4.87 -4.85
C PHE A 53 -0.02 -3.48 -5.15
N LEU A 54 0.46 -2.81 -6.20
CA LEU A 54 0.01 -1.47 -6.60
C LEU A 54 -1.50 -1.42 -6.84
N PHE A 55 -2.04 -2.32 -7.67
CA PHE A 55 -3.46 -2.36 -8.00
C PHE A 55 -4.32 -2.51 -6.75
N ASN A 56 -3.93 -3.39 -5.83
CA ASN A 56 -4.73 -3.63 -4.63
C ASN A 56 -4.57 -2.50 -3.60
N SER A 57 -3.40 -1.88 -3.48
CA SER A 57 -3.22 -0.64 -2.71
C SER A 57 -4.06 0.50 -3.27
N LEU A 58 -4.15 0.64 -4.60
CA LEU A 58 -5.06 1.61 -5.22
C LEU A 58 -6.52 1.27 -4.89
N ALA A 59 -6.90 0.00 -4.99
CA ALA A 59 -8.28 -0.42 -4.85
C ALA A 59 -8.85 -0.29 -3.43
N VAL A 60 -8.02 -0.14 -2.38
CA VAL A 60 -8.51 0.07 -1.02
C VAL A 60 -8.85 1.53 -0.70
N TYR A 61 -8.49 2.49 -1.57
CA TYR A 61 -8.64 3.92 -1.29
C TYR A 61 -10.07 4.35 -0.94
N TRP A 62 -11.08 3.68 -1.47
CA TRP A 62 -12.48 4.07 -1.23
C TRP A 62 -12.87 3.87 0.24
N MET A 63 -12.19 2.99 0.97
CA MET A 63 -12.40 2.81 2.41
C MET A 63 -11.73 3.91 3.23
N GLU A 64 -10.76 4.64 2.65
CA GLU A 64 -10.04 5.71 3.33
C GLU A 64 -11.01 6.76 3.88
N THR A 65 -11.98 7.19 3.07
CA THR A 65 -13.00 8.16 3.50
C THR A 65 -13.79 7.73 4.76
N ILE A 66 -13.96 6.42 4.97
CA ILE A 66 -14.60 5.87 6.16
C ILE A 66 -13.63 5.85 7.35
N GLY A 67 -12.35 5.54 7.09
CA GLY A 67 -11.28 5.58 8.09
C GLY A 67 -11.07 7.00 8.59
N ASP A 68 -10.92 7.94 7.67
CA ASP A 68 -10.79 9.38 7.93
C ASP A 68 -11.98 9.93 8.70
N TRP A 69 -13.21 9.52 8.31
CA TRP A 69 -14.41 9.82 9.08
C TRP A 69 -14.30 9.27 10.51
N GLY A 70 -13.87 8.02 10.68
CA GLY A 70 -13.62 7.42 11.99
C GLY A 70 -12.54 8.13 12.82
N GLN A 71 -11.72 8.96 12.21
CA GLN A 71 -10.64 9.70 12.87
C GLN A 71 -10.92 11.19 13.02
N MET A 72 -12.08 11.65 12.60
CA MET A 72 -12.41 13.07 12.53
C MET A 72 -11.45 13.87 11.65
N LEU A 73 -10.94 13.24 10.60
CA LEU A 73 -10.06 13.88 9.64
C LEU A 73 -10.89 14.78 8.71
N PHE A 74 -10.45 16.01 8.56
CA PHE A 74 -11.00 16.97 7.62
C PHE A 74 -9.94 17.43 6.63
N TYR A 75 -10.13 17.13 5.34
CA TYR A 75 -9.29 17.63 4.26
C TYR A 75 -9.61 19.08 3.91
N SER A 76 -8.58 19.83 3.55
CA SER A 76 -8.75 21.19 3.06
C SER A 76 -9.63 21.22 1.81
N PRO A 77 -10.60 22.16 1.74
CA PRO A 77 -11.45 22.33 0.55
C PRO A 77 -10.66 22.84 -0.66
N ALA A 78 -9.40 23.27 -0.49
CA ALA A 78 -8.54 23.74 -1.58
C ALA A 78 -8.06 22.62 -2.52
N PHE A 79 -8.18 21.36 -2.12
CA PHE A 79 -7.85 20.23 -2.98
C PHE A 79 -8.88 20.04 -4.10
N ALA A 80 -8.44 19.47 -5.22
CA ALA A 80 -9.37 18.93 -6.19
C ALA A 80 -10.11 17.74 -5.57
N GLN A 81 -11.44 17.71 -5.65
CA GLN A 81 -12.27 16.74 -4.94
C GLN A 81 -13.00 15.80 -5.91
N HIS A 82 -13.41 14.64 -5.40
CA HIS A 82 -14.37 13.77 -6.06
C HIS A 82 -15.61 13.55 -5.21
N HIS A 83 -16.73 13.21 -5.85
CA HIS A 83 -18.03 13.05 -5.20
C HIS A 83 -18.46 11.58 -5.15
N LEU A 84 -17.50 10.65 -5.14
CA LEU A 84 -17.78 9.23 -4.97
C LEU A 84 -18.33 8.98 -3.55
N LEU A 85 -19.31 8.09 -3.43
CA LEU A 85 -19.90 7.67 -2.15
C LEU A 85 -20.63 8.76 -1.36
N GLU A 86 -21.06 9.87 -1.96
CA GLU A 86 -21.85 10.91 -1.24
C GLU A 86 -23.12 10.40 -0.53
N TRP A 87 -23.64 9.26 -0.97
CA TRP A 87 -24.77 8.57 -0.34
C TRP A 87 -24.42 7.91 1.00
N LEU A 88 -23.13 7.73 1.31
CA LEU A 88 -22.65 7.06 2.51
C LEU A 88 -22.59 8.06 3.69
N PRO A 89 -23.27 7.79 4.82
CA PRO A 89 -23.33 8.73 5.95
C PRO A 89 -22.04 8.77 6.78
N ILE A 90 -21.19 7.73 6.67
CA ILE A 90 -19.93 7.58 7.41
C ILE A 90 -18.73 7.96 6.54
N LYS A 91 -18.73 9.21 6.08
CA LYS A 91 -17.83 9.71 5.04
C LYS A 91 -17.32 11.11 5.38
N THR A 92 -16.09 11.42 5.00
CA THR A 92 -15.57 12.79 5.10
C THR A 92 -16.26 13.77 4.15
N PRO A 93 -16.34 15.07 4.49
CA PRO A 93 -17.01 16.07 3.67
C PRO A 93 -16.26 16.46 2.39
N ASN A 94 -14.92 16.41 2.40
CA ASN A 94 -14.07 16.76 1.27
C ASN A 94 -13.18 15.56 0.92
N ASP A 95 -13.44 14.86 -0.18
CA ASP A 95 -12.58 13.73 -0.58
C ASP A 95 -11.60 14.15 -1.68
N PRO A 96 -10.29 14.09 -1.43
CA PRO A 96 -9.31 14.53 -2.40
C PRO A 96 -9.15 13.55 -3.56
N LEU A 97 -9.17 14.08 -4.79
CA LEU A 97 -8.96 13.33 -6.03
C LEU A 97 -7.58 12.65 -6.10
N PHE A 98 -6.59 13.19 -5.37
CA PHE A 98 -5.24 12.63 -5.36
C PHE A 98 -5.14 11.31 -4.60
N MET A 99 -6.14 10.93 -3.80
CA MET A 99 -6.01 9.84 -2.81
C MET A 99 -5.54 8.51 -3.42
N PRO A 100 -6.12 8.00 -4.52
CA PRO A 100 -5.61 6.79 -5.15
C PRO A 100 -4.13 6.94 -5.55
N PHE A 101 -3.75 8.07 -6.13
CA PHE A 101 -2.37 8.30 -6.56
C PHE A 101 -1.39 8.43 -5.39
N ALA A 102 -1.84 9.00 -4.26
CA ALA A 102 -1.06 9.03 -3.03
C ALA A 102 -0.76 7.61 -2.56
N TYR A 103 -1.74 6.70 -2.57
CA TYR A 103 -1.53 5.30 -2.26
C TYR A 103 -0.47 4.63 -3.16
N ALA A 104 -0.46 4.94 -4.47
CA ALA A 104 0.57 4.42 -5.36
C ALA A 104 1.99 4.88 -4.97
N VAL A 105 2.15 6.17 -4.66
CA VAL A 105 3.46 6.77 -4.34
C VAL A 105 3.90 6.40 -2.93
N TYR A 106 3.03 6.60 -1.95
CA TYR A 106 3.30 6.39 -0.53
C TYR A 106 3.75 4.95 -0.27
N TRP A 107 2.99 3.95 -0.71
CA TRP A 107 3.35 2.54 -0.50
C TRP A 107 4.55 2.11 -1.32
N GLY A 108 4.72 2.66 -2.54
CA GLY A 108 5.89 2.39 -3.37
C GLY A 108 7.19 2.84 -2.72
N VAL A 109 7.23 4.10 -2.25
CA VAL A 109 8.39 4.69 -1.58
C VAL A 109 8.65 4.01 -0.24
N HIS A 110 7.59 3.80 0.55
CA HIS A 110 7.66 3.14 1.85
C HIS A 110 8.25 1.73 1.76
N ALA A 111 7.74 0.91 0.82
CA ALA A 111 8.23 -0.45 0.63
C ALA A 111 9.71 -0.49 0.24
N ILE A 112 10.16 0.43 -0.63
CA ILE A 112 11.58 0.55 -1.01
C ILE A 112 12.43 0.90 0.23
N LEU A 113 11.99 1.89 1.02
CA LEU A 113 12.70 2.34 2.21
C LEU A 113 12.84 1.22 3.26
N VAL A 114 11.74 0.55 3.60
CA VAL A 114 11.73 -0.55 4.59
C VAL A 114 12.59 -1.73 4.13
N LEU A 115 12.52 -2.10 2.84
CA LEU A 115 13.33 -3.19 2.29
C LEU A 115 14.82 -2.85 2.30
N TRP A 116 15.18 -1.59 2.00
CA TRP A 116 16.56 -1.12 2.03
C TRP A 116 17.12 -1.08 3.46
N LEU A 117 16.39 -0.46 4.40
CA LEU A 117 16.78 -0.41 5.82
C LEU A 117 16.90 -1.81 6.43
N SER A 118 15.96 -2.71 6.12
CA SER A 118 15.98 -4.08 6.63
C SER A 118 17.18 -4.89 6.11
N GLN A 119 17.58 -4.68 4.85
CA GLN A 119 18.80 -5.28 4.30
C GLN A 119 20.03 -4.74 5.00
N TRP A 120 20.10 -3.42 5.21
CA TRP A 120 21.21 -2.79 5.92
C TRP A 120 21.36 -3.30 7.36
N VAL A 121 20.26 -3.43 8.12
CA VAL A 121 20.30 -4.00 9.49
C VAL A 121 20.70 -5.48 9.45
N SER A 122 20.17 -6.25 8.50
CA SER A 122 20.50 -7.67 8.35
C SER A 122 21.99 -7.88 8.09
N THR A 123 22.60 -7.10 7.19
CA THR A 123 24.04 -7.20 6.89
C THR A 123 24.90 -6.67 8.03
N ARG A 124 24.46 -5.63 8.73
CA ARG A 124 25.23 -5.02 9.83
C ARG A 124 25.29 -5.89 11.08
N PHE A 125 24.19 -6.56 11.43
CA PHE A 125 24.06 -7.32 12.67
C PHE A 125 24.02 -8.85 12.48
N GLY A 126 24.12 -9.34 11.24
CA GLY A 126 24.00 -10.77 10.93
C GLY A 126 22.62 -11.34 11.22
N TRP A 127 21.59 -10.50 11.28
CA TRP A 127 20.23 -10.92 11.59
C TRP A 127 19.52 -11.51 10.38
N SER A 128 18.53 -12.37 10.63
CA SER A 128 17.60 -12.79 9.59
C SER A 128 16.79 -11.58 9.10
N MET A 129 16.46 -11.56 7.81
CA MET A 129 15.63 -10.50 7.21
C MET A 129 14.31 -10.30 7.96
N LEU A 130 13.70 -11.39 8.45
CA LEU A 130 12.47 -11.35 9.24
C LEU A 130 12.67 -10.60 10.57
N LYS A 131 13.74 -10.92 11.29
CA LYS A 131 14.07 -10.24 12.56
C LYS A 131 14.33 -8.75 12.33
N SER A 132 15.10 -8.40 11.30
CA SER A 132 15.35 -7.00 10.94
C SER A 132 14.06 -6.26 10.59
N MET A 133 13.17 -6.89 9.81
CA MET A 133 11.90 -6.28 9.41
C MET A 133 10.97 -6.08 10.61
N LEU A 134 10.85 -7.05 11.52
CA LEU A 134 10.01 -6.93 12.71
C LEU A 134 10.48 -5.82 13.66
N VAL A 135 11.80 -5.68 13.85
CA VAL A 135 12.37 -4.64 14.72
C VAL A 135 12.22 -3.25 14.10
N LEU A 136 12.35 -3.14 12.78
CA LEU A 136 12.24 -1.85 12.08
C LEU A 136 10.80 -1.43 11.78
N ALA A 137 9.88 -2.38 11.63
CA ALA A 137 8.51 -2.13 11.21
C ALA A 137 7.85 -1.01 12.04
N ILE A 138 7.84 -1.15 13.36
CA ILE A 138 7.17 -0.18 14.24
C ILE A 138 7.88 1.19 14.21
N PRO A 139 9.19 1.32 14.53
CA PRO A 139 9.82 2.65 14.60
C PRO A 139 9.91 3.34 13.25
N VAL A 140 10.17 2.62 12.16
CA VAL A 140 10.26 3.24 10.83
C VAL A 140 8.89 3.70 10.37
N ASN A 141 7.84 2.90 10.55
CA ASN A 141 6.50 3.31 10.15
C ASN A 141 5.99 4.45 11.01
N TYR A 142 6.24 4.40 12.32
CA TYR A 142 5.83 5.48 13.21
C TYR A 142 6.47 6.80 12.80
N VAL A 143 7.79 6.81 12.56
CA VAL A 143 8.51 8.01 12.11
C VAL A 143 8.03 8.46 10.74
N TRP A 144 7.84 7.52 9.81
CA TRP A 144 7.35 7.81 8.47
C TRP A 144 5.97 8.47 8.50
N ASP A 145 5.01 7.88 9.21
CA ASP A 145 3.66 8.43 9.37
C ASP A 145 3.67 9.75 10.10
N PHE A 146 4.42 9.86 11.20
CA PHE A 146 4.53 11.12 11.92
C PHE A 146 5.10 12.23 11.03
N VAL A 147 6.08 11.93 10.18
CA VAL A 147 6.63 12.91 9.24
C VAL A 147 5.61 13.28 8.16
N VAL A 148 4.94 12.31 7.54
CA VAL A 148 3.99 12.57 6.45
C VAL A 148 2.74 13.28 6.97
N GLU A 149 2.06 12.70 7.96
CA GLU A 149 0.85 13.25 8.58
C GLU A 149 1.15 14.54 9.36
N GLY A 150 2.29 14.60 10.04
CA GLY A 150 2.71 15.78 10.80
C GLY A 150 3.01 16.95 9.88
N THR A 151 3.70 16.70 8.76
CA THR A 151 3.91 17.72 7.73
C THR A 151 2.58 18.16 7.13
N ALA A 152 1.67 17.23 6.86
CA ALA A 152 0.38 17.57 6.27
C ALA A 152 -0.48 18.45 7.16
N THR A 153 -0.55 18.12 8.44
CA THR A 153 -1.28 18.91 9.43
C THR A 153 -0.60 20.26 9.70
N ALA A 154 0.74 20.33 9.67
CA ALA A 154 1.49 21.57 9.77
C ALA A 154 1.34 22.47 8.53
N MET A 155 1.19 21.88 7.35
CA MET A 155 0.99 22.61 6.09
C MET A 155 -0.48 23.01 5.85
N GLY A 156 -1.40 22.54 6.69
CA GLY A 156 -2.84 22.83 6.61
C GLY A 156 -3.58 21.98 5.58
N TRP A 157 -2.97 20.90 5.08
CA TRP A 157 -3.58 20.02 4.08
C TRP A 157 -4.79 19.28 4.62
N TRP A 158 -4.69 18.76 5.84
CA TRP A 158 -5.80 18.19 6.60
C TRP A 158 -5.56 18.36 8.09
N THR A 159 -6.58 18.09 8.89
CA THR A 159 -6.47 18.12 10.36
C THR A 159 -7.40 17.09 10.98
N TYR A 160 -7.04 16.59 12.15
CA TYR A 160 -7.88 15.71 12.95
C TYR A 160 -8.62 16.53 14.02
N ASP A 161 -9.94 16.71 13.90
CA ASP A 161 -10.71 17.61 14.77
C ASP A 161 -12.14 17.10 15.10
N PRO A 162 -12.44 16.71 16.37
CA PRO A 162 -11.50 16.63 17.49
C PRO A 162 -10.58 15.43 17.31
N GLY A 163 -9.26 15.64 17.40
CA GLY A 163 -8.31 14.53 17.37
C GLY A 163 -8.57 13.60 18.57
N ILE A 164 -8.64 12.29 18.30
CA ILE A 164 -8.91 11.28 19.34
C ILE A 164 -7.59 10.87 20.01
N GLY A 165 -7.56 10.84 21.35
CA GLY A 165 -6.39 10.44 22.13
C GLY A 165 -5.30 11.54 22.26
N PRO A 166 -4.01 11.19 22.43
CA PRO A 166 -2.94 12.17 22.48
C PRO A 166 -2.78 12.89 21.14
N VAL A 167 -2.88 14.22 21.17
CA VAL A 167 -2.85 15.09 19.98
C VAL A 167 -1.70 16.07 20.09
N LEU A 168 -0.99 16.28 18.98
CA LEU A 168 -0.09 17.41 18.80
C LEU A 168 -0.81 18.47 17.97
N GLN A 169 -0.82 19.72 18.45
CA GLN A 169 -1.36 20.86 17.74
C GLN A 169 -0.24 21.80 17.29
N TRP A 170 -0.26 22.18 16.03
CA TRP A 170 0.68 23.11 15.43
C TRP A 170 0.23 24.57 15.61
N GLY A 171 1.13 25.51 15.34
CA GLY A 171 0.84 26.95 15.46
C GLY A 171 -0.26 27.47 14.52
N ASN A 172 -0.50 26.77 13.40
CA ASN A 172 -1.61 27.06 12.48
C ASN A 172 -2.96 26.49 12.97
N GLY A 173 -3.00 25.78 14.10
CA GLY A 173 -4.17 25.10 14.63
C GLY A 173 -4.39 23.68 14.09
N GLY A 174 -3.58 23.21 13.14
CA GLY A 174 -3.64 21.84 12.62
C GLY A 174 -3.26 20.84 13.70
N ARG A 175 -3.95 19.70 13.72
CA ARG A 175 -3.83 18.68 14.76
C ARG A 175 -3.51 17.33 14.14
N ILE A 176 -2.63 16.56 14.76
CA ILE A 176 -2.32 15.16 14.44
C ILE A 176 -2.55 14.27 15.67
N THR A 177 -3.18 13.11 15.50
CA THR A 177 -3.26 12.10 16.57
C THR A 177 -1.99 11.24 16.59
N LEU A 178 -1.39 11.09 17.76
CA LEU A 178 -0.09 10.42 17.89
C LEU A 178 -0.20 8.91 18.09
N LEU A 179 -1.35 8.42 18.57
CA LEU A 179 -1.54 7.02 18.90
C LEU A 179 -2.33 6.27 17.83
N TRP A 180 -3.52 6.76 17.48
CA TRP A 180 -4.48 5.96 16.71
C TRP A 180 -4.19 6.01 15.21
N THR A 181 -3.99 7.19 14.64
CA THR A 181 -3.59 7.35 13.22
C THR A 181 -2.34 6.54 12.93
N ILE A 182 -1.29 6.78 13.71
CA ILE A 182 0.01 6.20 13.46
C ILE A 182 0.06 4.73 13.88
N GLY A 183 -0.52 4.40 15.04
CA GLY A 183 -0.43 3.06 15.62
C GLY A 183 -1.16 2.00 14.80
N ILE A 184 -2.31 2.33 14.22
CA ILE A 184 -3.07 1.37 13.39
C ILE A 184 -2.37 1.18 12.03
N MET A 185 -1.80 2.24 11.46
CA MET A 185 -0.95 2.18 10.27
C MET A 185 0.39 1.47 10.52
N CYS A 186 0.84 1.32 11.77
CA CYS A 186 2.01 0.50 12.09
C CYS A 186 1.75 -1.02 12.03
N VAL A 187 0.50 -1.49 11.93
CA VAL A 187 0.19 -2.93 11.99
C VAL A 187 -0.11 -3.51 10.61
N TRP A 188 -1.15 -3.00 9.94
CA TRP A 188 -1.68 -3.58 8.70
C TRP A 188 -0.65 -3.64 7.55
N PRO A 189 0.13 -2.59 7.25
CA PRO A 189 1.08 -2.60 6.14
C PRO A 189 2.17 -3.66 6.30
N ASN A 190 2.66 -3.89 7.52
CA ASN A 190 3.68 -4.91 7.78
C ASN A 190 3.11 -6.31 7.64
N LEU A 191 1.87 -6.51 8.10
CA LEU A 191 1.15 -7.76 7.94
C LEU A 191 0.97 -8.10 6.45
N ILE A 192 0.51 -7.13 5.65
CA ILE A 192 0.34 -7.28 4.22
C ILE A 192 1.68 -7.50 3.51
N ALA A 193 2.72 -6.74 3.83
CA ALA A 193 4.05 -6.93 3.26
C ALA A 193 4.61 -8.34 3.56
N TYR A 194 4.40 -8.84 4.78
CA TYR A 194 4.80 -10.18 5.17
C TYR A 194 4.02 -11.26 4.40
N TRP A 195 2.70 -11.16 4.33
CA TRP A 195 1.86 -12.14 3.64
C TRP A 195 2.03 -12.12 2.11
N ALA A 196 2.24 -10.93 1.53
CA ALA A 196 2.57 -10.75 0.11
C ALA A 196 3.88 -11.45 -0.29
N GLY A 197 4.81 -11.57 0.68
CA GLY A 197 6.12 -12.20 0.52
C GLY A 197 7.15 -11.29 -0.16
N LYS A 198 8.42 -11.41 0.23
CA LYS A 198 9.53 -10.65 -0.36
C LYS A 198 9.89 -11.20 -1.76
N PRO A 199 10.00 -10.35 -2.80
CA PRO A 199 10.58 -10.75 -4.07
C PRO A 199 12.05 -11.19 -3.92
N PRO A 200 12.54 -12.15 -4.71
CA PRO A 200 11.84 -12.83 -5.81
C PRO A 200 11.03 -14.03 -5.31
N ILE A 201 9.74 -14.06 -5.66
CA ILE A 201 8.81 -15.10 -5.22
C ILE A 201 8.94 -16.32 -6.14
N ARG A 202 9.45 -17.43 -5.59
CA ARG A 202 9.60 -18.71 -6.30
C ARG A 202 8.35 -19.59 -6.27
N GLY A 203 7.56 -19.49 -5.19
CA GLY A 203 6.35 -20.28 -4.95
C GLY A 203 5.11 -19.43 -4.71
N LEU A 204 3.98 -20.03 -4.37
CA LEU A 204 2.79 -19.25 -3.98
C LEU A 204 3.04 -18.51 -2.66
N ASN A 205 2.60 -17.26 -2.58
CA ASN A 205 2.65 -16.48 -1.33
C ASN A 205 1.48 -16.84 -0.39
N HIS A 206 1.40 -16.19 0.78
CA HIS A 206 0.38 -16.53 1.78
C HIS A 206 -1.03 -16.23 1.28
N PHE A 207 -1.24 -15.13 0.51
CA PHE A 207 -2.54 -14.79 -0.07
C PHE A 207 -3.05 -15.89 -1.02
N GLU A 208 -2.18 -16.29 -1.93
CA GLU A 208 -2.50 -17.28 -2.96
C GLU A 208 -2.78 -18.65 -2.33
N ARG A 209 -2.02 -19.04 -1.30
CA ARG A 209 -2.27 -20.29 -0.53
C ARG A 209 -3.55 -20.21 0.30
N PHE A 210 -3.81 -19.07 0.94
CA PHE A 210 -5.04 -18.86 1.72
C PHE A 210 -6.29 -19.04 0.85
N CYS A 211 -6.26 -18.52 -0.39
CA CYS A 211 -7.33 -18.73 -1.37
C CYS A 211 -7.26 -20.07 -2.11
N ARG A 212 -6.43 -21.01 -1.63
CA ARG A 212 -6.26 -22.37 -2.16
C ARG A 212 -5.88 -22.43 -3.64
N LEU A 213 -4.99 -21.55 -4.10
CA LEU A 213 -4.46 -21.59 -5.48
C LEU A 213 -3.48 -22.75 -5.68
N ASP A 214 -2.96 -23.33 -4.60
CA ASP A 214 -2.07 -24.50 -4.61
C ASP A 214 -2.68 -25.71 -5.33
N ARG A 215 -4.01 -25.87 -5.28
CA ARG A 215 -4.74 -26.93 -6.00
C ARG A 215 -4.61 -26.86 -7.53
N PHE A 216 -4.16 -25.73 -8.07
CA PHE A 216 -3.92 -25.54 -9.50
C PHE A 216 -2.44 -25.54 -9.86
N THR A 217 -1.59 -25.94 -8.91
CA THR A 217 -0.14 -25.97 -9.09
C THR A 217 0.41 -27.35 -8.81
N VAL A 218 1.41 -27.76 -9.57
CA VAL A 218 2.16 -28.99 -9.35
C VAL A 218 3.62 -28.62 -9.07
N PRO A 219 4.24 -29.15 -8.01
CA PRO A 219 5.66 -28.91 -7.75
C PRO A 219 6.49 -29.32 -8.96
N ARG A 220 7.39 -28.45 -9.40
CA ARG A 220 8.30 -28.78 -10.50
C ARG A 220 9.40 -29.69 -9.96
N THR A 221 9.28 -31.00 -10.21
CA THR A 221 10.32 -31.99 -9.90
C THR A 221 11.42 -31.92 -10.95
N GLY A 222 12.30 -30.92 -10.82
CA GLY A 222 13.43 -30.75 -11.74
C GLY A 222 14.51 -29.90 -11.10
N SER A 223 15.63 -30.55 -10.76
CA SER A 223 16.88 -29.96 -10.30
C SER A 223 17.27 -28.76 -11.16
N HIS A 224 17.47 -27.59 -10.53
CA HIS A 224 18.34 -26.59 -11.13
C HIS A 224 19.68 -27.27 -11.46
N PRO A 225 20.17 -27.24 -12.71
CA PRO A 225 21.59 -27.45 -12.91
C PRO A 225 22.27 -26.21 -12.33
N THR A 226 22.60 -26.25 -11.04
CA THR A 226 23.76 -25.50 -10.54
C THR A 226 24.98 -26.10 -11.22
N GLY A 227 25.21 -25.70 -12.46
CA GLY A 227 26.38 -26.06 -13.25
C GLY A 227 27.61 -25.41 -12.62
N ARG A 228 28.14 -26.04 -11.58
CA ARG A 228 29.54 -25.93 -11.17
C ARG A 228 30.06 -27.34 -10.96
N THR A 229 30.08 -28.09 -12.06
CA THR A 229 30.86 -29.32 -12.16
C THR A 229 32.07 -28.98 -13.01
N GLU A 230 33.23 -28.99 -12.38
CA GLU A 230 34.52 -29.04 -13.07
C GLU A 230 34.48 -30.19 -14.08
N SER A 231 34.60 -29.86 -15.37
CA SER A 231 34.89 -30.85 -16.40
C SER A 231 36.02 -30.31 -17.26
N ARG A 232 37.22 -30.85 -16.99
CA ARG A 232 38.33 -30.85 -17.94
C ARG A 232 37.87 -31.39 -19.29
N GLY A 233 38.26 -30.69 -20.36
CA GLY A 233 38.51 -31.23 -21.69
C GLY A 233 37.29 -31.75 -22.47
N GLY A 234 36.88 -31.01 -23.49
CA GLY A 234 35.98 -31.53 -24.53
C GLY A 234 35.24 -30.42 -25.28
N THR A 235 35.79 -30.02 -26.44
CA THR A 235 35.12 -29.33 -27.56
C THR A 235 33.90 -28.46 -27.24
N ALA A 236 34.15 -27.16 -27.13
CA ALA A 236 33.11 -26.13 -27.04
C ALA A 236 32.34 -26.02 -28.38
N LEU A 237 31.27 -26.79 -28.52
CA LEU A 237 30.16 -26.38 -29.37
C LEU A 237 29.55 -25.15 -28.68
N ALA A 238 29.71 -23.99 -29.30
CA ALA A 238 29.04 -22.75 -28.90
C ALA A 238 27.52 -22.98 -28.97
N ALA A 239 26.94 -23.49 -27.89
CA ALA A 239 25.52 -23.58 -27.71
C ALA A 239 25.00 -22.14 -27.79
N ARG A 240 24.36 -21.80 -28.92
CA ARG A 240 23.60 -20.58 -29.09
C ARG A 240 22.68 -20.49 -27.86
N GLN A 241 22.98 -19.60 -26.92
CA GLN A 241 22.09 -19.35 -25.80
C GLN A 241 20.76 -18.95 -26.41
N ALA A 242 19.78 -19.87 -26.35
CA ALA A 242 18.46 -19.61 -26.84
C ALA A 242 17.96 -18.35 -26.12
N VAL A 243 17.63 -17.31 -26.88
CA VAL A 243 17.08 -16.08 -26.32
C VAL A 243 15.72 -16.45 -25.74
N LEU A 244 15.70 -16.75 -24.45
CA LEU A 244 14.47 -17.04 -23.73
C LEU A 244 13.60 -15.79 -23.77
N THR A 245 12.33 -15.96 -24.10
CA THR A 245 11.37 -14.88 -23.94
C THR A 245 11.30 -14.49 -22.46
N LYS A 246 11.01 -13.23 -22.13
CA LYS A 246 10.88 -12.78 -20.73
C LYS A 246 9.87 -13.59 -19.92
N ARG A 247 8.87 -14.15 -20.60
CA ARG A 247 7.92 -15.11 -20.04
C ARG A 247 8.60 -16.41 -19.62
N GLN A 248 9.40 -17.03 -20.50
CA GLN A 248 10.12 -18.27 -20.22
C GLN A 248 11.18 -18.10 -19.14
N GLU A 249 11.90 -16.97 -19.14
CA GLU A 249 12.87 -16.63 -18.08
C GLU A 249 12.21 -16.63 -16.70
N PHE A 250 11.02 -16.02 -16.59
CA PHE A 250 10.29 -15.96 -15.34
C PHE A 250 9.67 -17.32 -14.97
N ASP A 251 9.03 -18.01 -15.91
CA ASP A 251 8.41 -19.31 -15.65
C ASP A 251 9.47 -20.35 -15.24
N GLY A 252 10.71 -20.21 -15.72
CA GLY A 252 11.86 -21.00 -15.26
C GLY A 252 12.30 -20.71 -13.82
N TYR A 253 11.94 -19.55 -13.27
CA TYR A 253 12.25 -19.15 -11.89
C TYR A 253 11.23 -19.70 -10.87
N LEU A 254 10.04 -20.11 -11.33
CA LEU A 254 9.00 -20.69 -10.47
C LEU A 254 9.32 -22.15 -10.13
N ASN A 255 9.03 -22.54 -8.88
CA ASN A 255 9.17 -23.92 -8.41
C ASN A 255 7.89 -24.76 -8.62
N TYR A 256 6.92 -24.25 -9.38
CA TYR A 256 5.68 -24.92 -9.69
C TYR A 256 5.25 -24.69 -11.13
N ASP A 257 4.50 -25.64 -11.66
CA ASP A 257 3.77 -25.54 -12.93
C ASP A 257 2.28 -25.33 -12.67
N VAL A 258 1.61 -24.60 -13.55
CA VAL A 258 0.17 -24.30 -13.44
C VAL A 258 -0.61 -25.25 -14.34
N VAL A 259 -1.61 -25.95 -13.78
CA VAL A 259 -2.38 -26.98 -14.50
C VAL A 259 -3.57 -26.43 -15.29
N ILE A 260 -3.97 -25.19 -15.03
CA ILE A 260 -5.09 -24.50 -15.70
C ILE A 260 -4.58 -23.45 -16.71
N PRO A 261 -5.43 -22.94 -17.61
CA PRO A 261 -5.05 -21.84 -18.49
C PRO A 261 -4.49 -20.65 -17.71
N ARG A 262 -3.31 -20.17 -18.11
CA ARG A 262 -2.54 -19.15 -17.36
C ARG A 262 -3.33 -17.88 -17.05
N TRP A 263 -4.14 -17.40 -18.01
CA TRP A 263 -4.96 -16.20 -17.80
C TRP A 263 -5.98 -16.39 -16.66
N ARG A 264 -6.58 -17.59 -16.52
CA ARG A 264 -7.48 -17.91 -15.42
C ARG A 264 -6.72 -17.88 -14.10
N PHE A 265 -5.54 -18.51 -14.06
CA PHE A 265 -4.71 -18.52 -12.87
C PHE A 265 -4.30 -17.11 -12.44
N GLU A 266 -3.87 -16.25 -13.36
CA GLU A 266 -3.51 -14.87 -13.06
C GLU A 266 -4.71 -14.04 -12.57
N LEU A 267 -5.91 -14.22 -13.15
CA LEU A 267 -7.13 -13.60 -12.62
C LEU A 267 -7.48 -14.10 -11.21
N MET A 268 -7.28 -15.39 -10.92
CA MET A 268 -7.47 -15.92 -9.57
C MET A 268 -6.44 -15.37 -8.58
N ARG A 269 -5.19 -15.13 -9.01
CA ARG A 269 -4.19 -14.43 -8.19
C ARG A 269 -4.64 -13.01 -7.90
N LEU A 270 -5.09 -12.27 -8.91
CA LEU A 270 -5.65 -10.93 -8.73
C LEU A 270 -6.79 -10.92 -7.72
N GLY A 271 -7.75 -11.84 -7.87
CA GLY A 271 -8.87 -11.99 -6.94
C GLY A 271 -8.45 -12.35 -5.52
N ALA A 272 -7.47 -13.26 -5.35
CA ALA A 272 -6.94 -13.62 -4.03
C ALA A 272 -6.30 -12.41 -3.33
N TRP A 273 -5.47 -11.65 -4.06
CA TRP A 273 -4.88 -10.43 -3.54
C TRP A 273 -5.94 -9.37 -3.20
N PHE A 274 -6.93 -9.18 -4.08
CA PHE A 274 -8.02 -8.23 -3.87
C PHE A 274 -8.82 -8.55 -2.61
N ILE A 275 -9.28 -9.79 -2.45
CA ILE A 275 -10.04 -10.19 -1.27
C ILE A 275 -9.23 -9.97 0.00
N VAL A 276 -7.96 -10.41 0.02
CA VAL A 276 -7.14 -10.27 1.23
C VAL A 276 -6.90 -8.79 1.55
N PHE A 277 -6.54 -7.95 0.58
CA PHE A 277 -6.36 -6.51 0.82
C PHE A 277 -7.65 -5.87 1.35
N GLN A 278 -8.79 -6.07 0.67
CA GLN A 278 -10.05 -5.43 1.04
C GLN A 278 -10.51 -5.85 2.44
N VAL A 279 -10.57 -7.15 2.71
CA VAL A 279 -11.05 -7.67 4.00
C VAL A 279 -10.13 -7.25 5.14
N THR A 280 -8.82 -7.35 4.95
CA THR A 280 -7.88 -7.04 6.03
C THR A 280 -7.78 -5.53 6.26
N PHE A 281 -7.81 -4.70 5.22
CA PHE A 281 -7.85 -3.25 5.37
C PHE A 281 -9.10 -2.84 6.17
N PHE A 282 -10.25 -3.40 5.79
CA PHE A 282 -11.50 -3.14 6.51
C PHE A 282 -11.44 -3.58 7.98
N VAL A 283 -10.97 -4.80 8.24
CA VAL A 283 -10.96 -5.38 9.60
C VAL A 283 -9.90 -4.73 10.50
N PHE A 284 -8.71 -4.43 9.99
CA PHE A 284 -7.59 -3.95 10.80
C PHE A 284 -7.47 -2.42 10.85
N LEU A 285 -8.03 -1.69 9.88
CA LEU A 285 -8.00 -0.23 9.87
C LEU A 285 -9.39 0.35 10.12
N ILE A 286 -10.37 0.04 9.28
CA ILE A 286 -11.68 0.72 9.30
C ILE A 286 -12.49 0.41 10.55
N ILE A 287 -12.68 -0.87 10.88
CA ILE A 287 -13.47 -1.26 12.05
C ILE A 287 -12.92 -0.64 13.34
N PRO A 288 -11.60 -0.73 13.66
CA PRO A 288 -11.05 -0.10 14.85
C PRO A 288 -11.30 1.41 14.92
N LEU A 289 -11.18 2.13 13.80
CA LEU A 289 -11.38 3.58 13.76
C LEU A 289 -12.85 3.97 13.99
N VAL A 290 -13.77 3.28 13.32
CA VAL A 290 -15.22 3.51 13.51
C VAL A 290 -15.64 3.17 14.93
N VAL A 291 -15.16 2.05 15.47
CA VAL A 291 -15.43 1.63 16.86
C VAL A 291 -14.86 2.65 17.84
N LEU A 292 -13.63 3.13 17.63
CA LEU A 292 -13.00 4.12 18.49
C LEU A 292 -13.82 5.43 18.53
N ARG A 293 -14.22 5.96 17.37
CA ARG A 293 -15.09 7.15 17.30
C ARG A 293 -16.39 6.93 18.06
N THR A 294 -17.04 5.79 17.84
CA THR A 294 -18.31 5.44 18.48
C THR A 294 -18.16 5.29 20.01
N MET A 295 -17.09 4.64 20.47
CA MET A 295 -16.85 4.40 21.90
C MET A 295 -16.42 5.65 22.66
N THR A 296 -15.70 6.56 22.00
CA THR A 296 -15.27 7.82 22.60
C THR A 296 -16.37 8.87 22.62
N GLY A 297 -17.42 8.71 21.80
CA GLY A 297 -18.47 9.73 21.63
C GLY A 297 -17.90 11.06 21.14
N ALA A 298 -16.76 11.01 20.44
CA ALA A 298 -16.17 12.19 19.83
C ALA A 298 -17.13 12.70 18.76
N ASP A 299 -17.43 13.99 18.79
CA ASP A 299 -18.26 14.68 17.81
C ASP A 299 -17.47 15.83 17.19
N SER A 300 -17.59 15.99 15.88
CA SER A 300 -16.98 17.09 15.14
C SER A 300 -18.06 17.98 14.53
N PRO A 301 -17.95 19.31 14.62
CA PRO A 301 -18.83 20.20 13.88
C PRO A 301 -18.49 20.24 12.37
N PHE A 302 -17.36 19.65 11.98
CA PHE A 302 -16.84 19.66 10.60
C PHE A 302 -17.00 18.31 9.90
N VAL A 303 -16.96 17.21 10.65
CA VAL A 303 -17.12 15.84 10.13
C VAL A 303 -18.43 15.27 10.67
N PRO A 304 -19.45 15.02 9.81
CA PRO A 304 -20.80 14.65 10.23
C PRO A 304 -20.86 13.30 10.94
#